data_AF-A0A9J6EU59-F1
#
_entry.id   AF-A0A9J6EU59-F1
#
_cell.length_a   1.000
_cell.length_b   1.000
_cell.length_c   1.000
_cell.angle_alpha   90.00
_cell.angle_beta   90.00
_cell.angle_gamma   90.00
#
_symmetry.space_group_name_H-M   'P 1'
#
loop_
_entity.id
_entity.type
_entity.pdbx_description
1 polymer ?
#
loop_
_entity_poly.entity_id
_entity_poly.type
_entity_poly.pdbx_seq_one_letter_code
_entity_poly.pdbx_strand_id
1 'polypeptide(L)'
;MKLDDVCPLLNYVFTTGEEDLLDHASAFIIQDTLGVISSSKFTSSTELTVSFILSHAINVPEVSLVTAVYKRSLDHALSRVKENDQQPDVRAIMLPFFLELRFFALTSEEFVEGPLAWNIFTKTEALALLSNIVKGGSMTMPQGF
;
A
#
# COMPACT_ATOMS: atom_id res chain seq x y z
N MET A 1 -10.15 -16.70 13.23
CA MET A 1 -10.28 -16.08 11.90
C MET A 1 -9.14 -16.60 11.03
N LYS A 2 -9.38 -16.97 9.76
CA LYS A 2 -8.28 -17.31 8.84
C LYS A 2 -7.74 -16.02 8.20
N LEU A 3 -6.51 -16.06 7.70
CA LEU A 3 -5.88 -14.89 7.05
C LEU A 3 -6.71 -14.34 5.89
N ASP A 4 -7.30 -15.24 5.08
CA ASP A 4 -8.16 -14.88 3.96
C ASP A 4 -9.50 -14.24 4.37
N ASP A 5 -9.89 -14.34 5.65
CA ASP A 5 -11.16 -13.78 6.14
C ASP A 5 -11.01 -12.32 6.59
N VAL A 6 -9.78 -11.83 6.82
CA VAL A 6 -9.50 -10.49 7.37
C VAL A 6 -10.01 -9.39 6.43
N CYS A 7 -9.63 -9.46 5.16
CA CYS A 7 -10.00 -8.47 4.15
C CYS A 7 -11.52 -8.44 3.87
N PRO A 8 -12.21 -9.59 3.67
CA PRO A 8 -13.67 -9.62 3.58
C PRO A 8 -14.38 -9.10 4.84
N LEU A 9 -13.88 -9.43 6.03
CA LEU A 9 -14.45 -8.93 7.29
C LEU A 9 -14.37 -7.41 7.35
N LEU A 10 -13.20 -6.83 7.07
CA LEU A 10 -13.03 -5.37 7.05
C LEU A 10 -13.92 -4.69 6.02
N ASN A 11 -14.01 -5.24 4.80
CA ASN A 11 -14.94 -4.71 3.79
C ASN A 11 -16.39 -4.74 4.28
N TYR A 12 -16.81 -5.83 4.93
CA TYR A 12 -18.14 -5.96 5.51
C TYR A 12 -18.38 -4.92 6.62
N VAL A 13 -17.45 -4.79 7.55
CA VAL A 13 -17.53 -3.84 8.67
C VAL A 13 -17.61 -2.40 8.16
N PHE A 14 -16.76 -2.01 7.21
CA PHE A 14 -16.80 -0.66 6.63
C PHE A 14 -18.06 -0.40 5.79
N THR A 15 -18.75 -1.44 5.33
CA THR A 15 -20.03 -1.29 4.61
C THR A 15 -21.23 -1.23 5.55
N THR A 16 -21.17 -1.91 6.69
CA THR A 16 -22.31 -2.10 7.62
C THR A 16 -22.26 -1.23 8.87
N GLY A 17 -21.07 -0.72 9.23
CA GLY A 17 -20.86 0.10 10.44
C GLY A 17 -20.69 -0.71 11.74
N GLU A 18 -20.43 -2.02 11.65
CA GLU A 18 -20.21 -2.89 12.82
C GLU A 18 -18.79 -2.75 13.39
N GLU A 19 -18.46 -1.57 13.92
CA GLU A 19 -17.11 -1.21 14.37
C GLU A 19 -16.54 -2.10 15.49
N ASP A 20 -17.39 -2.80 16.25
CA ASP A 20 -16.99 -3.74 17.32
C ASP A 20 -16.09 -4.89 16.82
N LEU A 21 -16.11 -5.17 15.51
CA LEU A 21 -15.30 -6.21 14.88
C LEU A 21 -13.91 -5.70 14.43
N LEU A 22 -13.66 -4.39 14.47
CA LEU A 22 -12.38 -3.79 14.07
C LEU A 22 -11.25 -4.17 15.04
N ASP A 23 -11.53 -4.27 16.34
CA ASP A 23 -10.54 -4.67 17.35
C ASP A 23 -10.05 -6.11 17.14
N HIS A 24 -10.95 -6.99 16.70
CA HIS A 24 -10.59 -8.35 16.35
C HIS A 24 -9.73 -8.37 15.08
N ALA A 25 -10.10 -7.59 14.06
CA ALA A 25 -9.33 -7.50 12.82
C ALA A 25 -7.92 -6.92 13.05
N SER A 26 -7.81 -5.86 13.86
CA SER A 26 -6.54 -5.20 14.17
C SER A 26 -5.58 -6.13 14.92
N ALA A 27 -6.07 -6.89 15.90
CA ALA A 27 -5.26 -7.88 16.62
C ALA A 27 -4.68 -8.94 15.68
N PHE A 28 -5.46 -9.43 14.72
CA PHE A 28 -4.99 -10.39 13.71
C PHE A 28 -4.00 -9.77 12.72
N ILE A 29 -4.21 -8.52 12.28
CA ILE A 29 -3.25 -7.81 11.41
C ILE A 29 -1.92 -7.66 12.13
N ILE A 30 -1.94 -7.21 13.39
CA ILE A 30 -0.73 -7.06 14.21
C ILE A 30 0.02 -8.40 14.35
N GLN A 31 -0.72 -9.50 14.50
CA GLN A 31 -0.13 -10.82 14.67
C GLN A 31 0.53 -11.36 13.39
N ASP A 32 -0.09 -11.18 12.21
CA ASP A 32 0.40 -11.73 10.95
C ASP A 32 0.07 -10.85 9.73
N THR A 33 0.61 -9.63 9.74
CA THR A 33 0.45 -8.67 8.64
C THR A 33 0.95 -9.27 7.31
N LEU A 34 2.08 -10.00 7.31
CA LEU A 34 2.63 -10.60 6.10
C LEU A 34 1.68 -11.61 5.47
N GLY A 35 1.04 -12.45 6.29
CA GLY A 35 -0.01 -13.38 5.84
C GLY A 35 -1.21 -12.65 5.25
N VAL A 36 -1.65 -11.55 5.88
CA VAL A 36 -2.78 -10.74 5.40
C VAL A 36 -2.48 -10.08 4.06
N ILE A 37 -1.35 -9.39 3.90
CA ILE A 37 -1.01 -8.69 2.65
C ILE A 37 -0.66 -9.64 1.50
N SER A 38 -0.27 -10.88 1.82
CA SER A 38 -0.01 -11.93 0.82
C SER A 38 -1.27 -12.68 0.38
N SER A 39 -2.40 -12.46 1.07
CA SER A 39 -3.67 -13.09 0.70
C SER A 39 -4.16 -12.60 -0.65
N SER A 40 -4.74 -13.51 -1.44
CA SER A 40 -5.46 -13.16 -2.67
C SER A 40 -6.65 -12.19 -2.44
N LYS A 41 -7.14 -12.09 -1.21
CA LYS A 41 -8.22 -11.16 -0.85
C LYS A 41 -7.72 -9.74 -0.66
N PHE A 42 -6.45 -9.55 -0.34
CA PHE A 42 -5.86 -8.22 -0.22
C PHE A 42 -5.91 -7.47 -1.56
N THR A 43 -5.56 -8.13 -2.67
CA THR A 43 -5.55 -7.51 -4.01
C THR A 43 -6.93 -7.08 -4.53
N SER A 44 -8.02 -7.61 -3.96
CA SER A 44 -9.41 -7.25 -4.29
C SER A 44 -10.08 -6.40 -3.21
N SER A 45 -9.33 -5.96 -2.21
CA SER A 45 -9.85 -5.18 -1.09
C SER A 45 -10.15 -3.74 -1.46
N THR A 46 -11.05 -3.10 -0.71
CA THR A 46 -11.35 -1.67 -0.86
C THR A 46 -10.20 -0.78 -0.38
N GLU A 47 -10.22 0.50 -0.74
CA GLU A 47 -9.24 1.48 -0.27
C GLU A 47 -9.21 1.59 1.26
N LEU A 48 -10.39 1.70 1.90
CA LEU A 48 -10.51 1.76 3.36
C LEU A 48 -9.90 0.54 4.06
N THR A 49 -10.13 -0.65 3.52
CA THR A 49 -9.54 -1.88 4.06
C THR A 49 -8.03 -1.87 3.98
N VAL A 50 -7.45 -1.38 2.87
CA VAL A 50 -5.99 -1.27 2.73
C VAL A 50 -5.43 -0.25 3.71
N SER A 51 -5.99 0.96 3.79
CA SER A 51 -5.54 1.98 4.74
C SER A 51 -5.65 1.50 6.20
N PHE A 52 -6.70 0.75 6.54
CA PHE A 52 -6.82 0.15 7.87
C PHE A 52 -5.71 -0.88 8.14
N ILE A 53 -5.40 -1.74 7.16
CA ILE A 53 -4.31 -2.71 7.29
C ILE A 53 -2.96 -2.00 7.44
N LEU A 54 -2.68 -0.98 6.62
CA LEU A 54 -1.43 -0.23 6.67
C LEU A 54 -1.24 0.50 8.00
N SER A 55 -2.30 1.08 8.57
CA SER A 55 -2.23 1.77 9.86
C SER A 55 -2.02 0.86 11.07
N HIS A 56 -2.30 -0.44 10.94
CA HIS A 56 -2.10 -1.45 11.99
C HIS A 56 -0.93 -2.40 11.72
N ALA A 57 -0.27 -2.25 10.58
CA ALA A 57 0.90 -3.04 10.21
C ALA A 57 2.12 -2.66 11.06
N ILE A 58 2.48 -3.53 11.99
CA ILE A 58 3.66 -3.34 12.85
C ILE A 58 4.69 -4.46 12.66
N ASN A 59 5.97 -4.14 12.87
CA ASN A 59 7.08 -5.09 12.80
C ASN A 59 7.22 -5.83 11.45
N VAL A 60 6.78 -5.21 10.35
CA VAL A 60 6.94 -5.74 8.99
C VAL A 60 7.88 -4.85 8.17
N PRO A 61 8.75 -5.43 7.32
CA PRO A 61 9.57 -4.64 6.40
C PRO A 61 8.71 -3.78 5.48
N GLU A 62 8.99 -2.48 5.43
CA GLU A 62 8.18 -1.52 4.66
C GLU A 62 8.11 -1.87 3.16
N VAL A 63 9.21 -2.41 2.61
CA VAL A 63 9.26 -2.90 1.22
C VAL A 63 8.14 -3.92 0.92
N SER A 64 7.73 -4.73 1.90
CA SER A 64 6.66 -5.72 1.74
C SER A 64 5.30 -5.04 1.60
N LEU A 65 5.04 -4.01 2.42
CA LEU A 65 3.81 -3.22 2.36
C LEU A 65 3.71 -2.47 1.04
N VAL A 66 4.77 -1.74 0.68
CA VAL A 66 4.86 -0.98 -0.57
C VAL A 66 4.64 -1.88 -1.80
N THR A 67 5.27 -3.05 -1.81
CA THR A 67 5.11 -4.04 -2.90
C THR A 67 3.69 -4.61 -2.95
N ALA A 68 3.08 -4.91 -1.81
CA ALA A 68 1.71 -5.43 -1.77
C ALA A 68 0.70 -4.40 -2.28
N VAL A 69 0.83 -3.14 -1.86
CA VAL A 69 -0.03 -2.04 -2.34
C VAL A 69 0.17 -1.79 -3.84
N TYR A 70 1.41 -1.85 -4.35
CA TYR A 70 1.68 -1.75 -5.78
C TYR A 70 1.00 -2.87 -6.56
N LYS A 71 1.15 -4.14 -6.15
CA LYS A 71 0.51 -5.30 -6.82
C LYS A 71 -1.01 -5.15 -6.87
N ARG A 72 -1.63 -4.78 -5.75
CA ARG A 72 -3.07 -4.47 -5.71
C ARG A 72 -3.43 -3.36 -6.69
N SER A 73 -2.70 -2.26 -6.67
CA SER A 73 -2.97 -1.08 -7.52
C SER A 73 -2.84 -1.43 -9.00
N LEU A 74 -1.86 -2.26 -9.35
CA LEU A 74 -1.69 -2.79 -10.70
C LEU A 74 -2.86 -3.68 -11.11
N ASP A 75 -3.29 -4.61 -10.27
CA ASP A 75 -4.44 -5.48 -10.55
C ASP A 75 -5.73 -4.67 -10.78
N HIS A 76 -5.97 -3.65 -9.94
CA HIS A 76 -7.11 -2.73 -10.10
C HIS A 76 -6.98 -1.85 -11.37
N ALA A 77 -5.78 -1.40 -11.72
CA ALA A 77 -5.58 -0.63 -12.94
C ALA A 77 -5.89 -1.50 -14.17
N LEU A 78 -5.37 -2.73 -14.19
CA LEU A 78 -5.57 -3.69 -15.27
C LEU A 78 -7.03 -4.15 -15.40
N SER A 79 -7.78 -4.26 -14.30
CA SER A 79 -9.21 -4.58 -14.36
C SER A 79 -10.01 -3.45 -15.00
N ARG A 80 -9.70 -2.18 -14.67
CA ARG A 80 -10.36 -1.00 -15.26
C ARG A 80 -10.07 -0.81 -16.75
N VAL A 81 -8.86 -1.16 -17.20
CA VAL A 81 -8.49 -1.12 -18.64
C VAL A 81 -9.40 -2.03 -19.44
N LYS A 82 -9.65 -3.25 -18.96
CA LYS A 82 -10.53 -4.21 -19.63
C LYS A 82 -11.97 -3.72 -19.78
N GLU A 83 -12.40 -2.81 -18.90
CA GLU A 83 -13.74 -2.26 -18.89
C GLU A 83 -13.88 -1.01 -19.78
N ASN A 84 -12.82 -0.18 -19.89
CA ASN A 84 -12.93 1.18 -20.43
C ASN A 84 -11.86 1.59 -21.47
N ASP A 85 -11.00 0.68 -21.96
CA ASP A 85 -9.93 0.95 -22.96
C ASP A 85 -8.95 2.09 -22.58
N GLN A 86 -8.87 2.45 -21.29
CA GLN A 86 -7.93 3.46 -20.78
C GLN A 86 -6.58 2.83 -20.46
N GLN A 87 -5.51 3.62 -20.52
CA GLN A 87 -4.21 3.18 -20.02
C GLN A 87 -4.26 2.97 -18.48
N PRO A 88 -3.56 1.95 -17.95
CA PRO A 88 -3.55 1.68 -16.52
C PRO A 88 -2.80 2.80 -15.78
N ASP A 89 -3.52 3.59 -14.99
CA ASP A 89 -2.91 4.58 -14.10
C ASP A 89 -2.76 4.01 -12.68
N VAL A 90 -1.65 3.29 -12.49
CA VAL A 90 -1.30 2.68 -11.19
C VAL A 90 -1.02 3.75 -10.14
N ARG A 91 -0.42 4.87 -10.53
CA ARG A 91 -0.12 5.98 -9.63
C ARG A 91 -1.39 6.52 -9.02
N ALA A 92 -2.41 6.82 -9.82
CA ALA A 92 -3.67 7.37 -9.31
C ALA A 92 -4.35 6.46 -8.28
N ILE A 93 -4.22 5.13 -8.43
CA ILE A 93 -4.79 4.15 -7.50
C ILE A 93 -3.94 4.03 -6.22
N MET A 94 -2.63 4.22 -6.33
CA MET A 94 -1.70 4.09 -5.21
C MET A 94 -1.56 5.38 -4.39
N LEU A 95 -1.81 6.54 -5.01
CA LEU A 95 -1.64 7.87 -4.41
C LEU A 95 -2.35 8.06 -3.06
N PRO A 96 -3.58 7.55 -2.83
CA PRO A 96 -4.23 7.66 -1.53
C PRO A 96 -3.43 7.05 -0.38
N PHE A 97 -2.58 6.06 -0.66
CA PHE A 97 -1.79 5.34 0.35
C PHE A 97 -0.39 5.91 0.58
N PHE A 98 0.00 6.96 -0.16
CA PHE A 98 1.39 7.45 -0.11
C PHE A 98 1.79 7.98 1.26
N LEU A 99 0.83 8.51 2.04
CA LEU A 99 1.08 9.01 3.39
C LEU A 99 1.20 7.89 4.43
N GLU A 100 0.54 6.76 4.22
CA GLU A 100 0.67 5.57 5.05
C GLU A 100 1.95 4.77 4.74
N LEU A 101 2.46 4.87 3.52
CA LEU A 101 3.67 4.18 3.08
C LEU A 101 4.94 4.98 3.40
N ARG A 102 5.83 4.38 4.18
CA ARG A 102 7.06 5.03 4.66
C ARG A 102 8.20 4.83 3.66
N PHE A 103 8.14 5.50 2.51
CA PHE A 103 9.15 5.34 1.45
C PHE A 103 10.62 5.56 1.91
N PHE A 104 10.85 6.35 2.97
CA PHE A 104 12.19 6.55 3.56
C PHE A 104 12.74 5.39 4.38
N ALA A 105 11.87 4.45 4.76
CA ALA A 105 12.29 3.25 5.47
C ALA A 105 12.90 2.20 4.53
N LEU A 106 12.79 2.40 3.21
CA LEU A 106 13.41 1.55 2.21
C LEU A 106 14.89 1.87 2.09
N THR A 107 15.68 0.85 1.80
CA THR A 107 17.04 1.03 1.30
C THR A 107 17.04 1.65 -0.09
N SER A 108 18.16 2.22 -0.51
CA SER A 108 18.30 2.75 -1.87
C SER A 108 18.11 1.68 -2.95
N GLU A 109 18.49 0.44 -2.68
CA GLU A 109 18.32 -0.69 -3.60
C GLU A 109 16.83 -1.06 -3.72
N GLU A 110 16.14 -1.28 -2.60
CA GLU A 110 14.70 -1.56 -2.59
C GLU A 110 13.88 -0.46 -3.27
N PHE A 111 14.26 0.81 -3.08
CA PHE A 111 13.60 1.93 -3.72
C PHE A 111 13.81 1.95 -5.24
N VAL A 112 15.05 1.70 -5.69
CA VAL A 112 15.41 1.73 -7.13
C VAL A 112 14.78 0.56 -7.88
N GLU A 113 14.85 -0.66 -7.33
CA GLU A 113 14.31 -1.87 -7.95
C GLU A 113 12.79 -1.94 -7.90
N GLY A 114 12.18 -1.31 -6.89
CA GLY A 114 10.74 -1.27 -6.71
C GLY A 114 10.12 0.06 -7.16
N PRO A 115 9.75 0.95 -6.21
CA PRO A 115 8.99 2.17 -6.49
C PRO A 115 9.48 3.02 -7.65
N LEU A 116 10.79 3.19 -7.82
CA LEU A 116 11.35 3.96 -8.93
C LEU A 116 11.11 3.27 -10.29
N ALA A 117 11.39 1.97 -10.38
CA ALA A 117 11.21 1.18 -11.60
C ALA A 117 9.73 1.05 -12.02
N TRP A 118 8.81 1.16 -11.07
CA TRP A 118 7.37 1.11 -11.31
C TRP A 118 6.80 2.38 -11.94
N ASN A 119 7.60 3.45 -12.09
CA ASN A 119 7.21 4.74 -12.66
C ASN A 119 5.99 5.40 -11.98
N ILE A 120 5.81 5.17 -10.67
CA ILE A 120 4.73 5.79 -9.88
C ILE A 120 5.07 7.22 -9.44
N PHE A 121 6.32 7.65 -9.57
CA PHE A 121 6.80 8.98 -9.20
C PHE A 121 7.15 9.84 -10.42
N THR A 122 6.99 11.15 -10.29
CA THR A 122 7.62 12.11 -11.20
C THR A 122 9.13 12.10 -10.99
N LYS A 123 9.88 12.60 -11.98
CA LYS A 123 11.34 12.70 -11.88
C LYS A 123 11.79 13.49 -10.65
N THR A 124 11.08 14.56 -10.30
CA THR A 124 11.40 15.42 -9.16
C THR A 124 11.13 14.72 -7.83
N GLU A 125 9.99 14.04 -7.70
CA GLU A 125 9.66 13.23 -6.52
C GLU A 125 10.68 12.10 -6.33
N ALA A 126 10.94 11.32 -7.38
CA ALA A 126 11.90 10.23 -7.37
C ALA A 126 13.30 10.70 -6.92
N LEU A 127 13.78 11.82 -7.47
CA LEU A 127 15.07 12.38 -7.10
C LEU A 127 15.12 12.84 -5.64
N ALA A 128 14.07 13.53 -5.16
CA ALA A 128 14.00 13.99 -3.79
C ALA A 128 13.92 12.83 -2.79
N LEU A 129 13.10 11.81 -3.07
CA LEU A 129 12.98 10.61 -2.24
C LEU A 129 14.30 9.85 -2.16
N LEU A 130 14.91 9.50 -3.30
CA LEU A 130 16.17 8.76 -3.34
C LEU A 130 17.31 9.52 -2.66
N SER A 131 17.41 10.84 -2.88
CA SER A 131 18.44 11.67 -2.24
C SER A 131 18.30 11.65 -0.72
N ASN A 132 17.07 11.73 -0.21
CA ASN A 132 16.79 11.69 1.23
C ASN A 132 16.94 10.28 1.84
N ILE A 133 16.70 9.21 1.07
CA ILE A 133 17.02 7.83 1.48
C ILE A 133 18.54 7.67 1.67
N VAL A 134 19.35 8.15 0.71
CA VAL A 134 20.82 8.04 0.77
C VAL A 134 21.40 8.97 1.84
N LYS A 135 20.90 10.19 1.92
CA LYS A 135 21.32 11.21 2.88
C LYS A 135 20.12 12.01 3.35
N GLY A 136 19.64 11.69 4.56
CA GLY A 136 18.48 12.35 5.16
C GLY A 136 18.62 13.87 5.21
N GLY A 137 17.55 14.58 4.81
CA GLY A 137 17.47 16.03 4.79
C GLY A 137 18.26 16.71 3.67
N SER A 138 18.73 15.96 2.66
CA SER A 138 19.49 16.52 1.53
C SER A 138 18.64 17.31 0.54
N MET A 139 17.35 17.00 0.44
CA MET A 139 16.40 17.70 -0.44
C MET A 139 15.08 17.98 0.27
N THR A 140 14.38 19.02 -0.18
CA THR A 140 13.02 19.33 0.29
C THR A 140 12.06 18.20 -0.10
N MET A 141 11.17 17.86 0.84
CA MET A 141 10.13 16.88 0.65
C MET A 141 9.14 17.28 -0.44
N PRO A 142 8.80 16.40 -1.38
CA PRO A 142 7.69 16.64 -2.31
C PRO A 142 6.36 16.74 -1.55
N GLN A 143 5.40 17.48 -2.08
CA GLN A 143 4.06 17.55 -1.48
C GLN A 143 3.38 16.18 -1.56
N GLY A 144 2.74 15.76 -0.46
CA GLY A 144 2.03 14.47 -0.39
C GLY A 144 2.89 13.28 0.05
N PHE A 145 4.05 13.53 0.67
CA PHE A 145 4.99 12.55 1.22
C PHE A 145 5.52 12.99 2.58
#